data_AF-N9LVU8-F1
#
_entry.id   AF-N9LVU8-F1
#
_cell.length_a   1.000
_cell.length_b   1.000
_cell.length_c   1.000
_cell.angle_alpha   90.00
_cell.angle_beta   90.00
_cell.angle_gamma   90.00
#
_symmetry.space_group_name_H-M   'P 1'
#
loop_
_entity.id
_entity.type
_entity.pdbx_description
1 polymer ?
#
loop_
_entity_poly.entity_id
_entity_poly.type
_entity_poly.pdbx_seq_one_letter_code
_entity_poly.pdbx_strand_id
1 'polypeptide(L)' 'MIEVSLVEFEQGAEKPLYAHQFETHPRIGEWLVLANDRAYQVLMIVHYESPEAGTVVYVKYLGNILDCIDRLGTGSAF' A
#
# COMPACT_ATOMS: atom_id res chain seq x y z
N MET A 1 16.42 4.55 -4.62
CA MET A 1 14.99 4.47 -4.97
C MET A 1 14.72 3.06 -5.45
N ILE A 2 13.63 2.46 -4.96
CA ILE A 2 13.20 1.10 -5.27
C ILE A 2 11.84 1.23 -5.94
N GLU A 3 11.72 0.69 -7.15
CA GLU A 3 10.44 0.59 -7.84
C GLU A 3 9.69 -0.64 -7.37
N VAL A 4 8.44 -0.46 -6.96
CA VAL A 4 7.55 -1.55 -6.55
C VAL A 4 6.23 -1.46 -7.30
N SER A 5 5.70 -2.62 -7.67
CA SER A 5 4.35 -2.75 -8.22
C SER A 5 3.37 -2.84 -7.05
N LEU A 6 2.42 -1.92 -6.98
CA LEU A 6 1.41 -1.92 -5.92
C LEU A 6 0.15 -2.65 -6.42
N VAL A 7 -0.42 -3.52 -5.58
CA VAL A 7 -1.68 -4.22 -5.88
C VAL A 7 -2.63 -4.00 -4.71
N GLU A 8 -3.76 -3.34 -4.96
CA GLU A 8 -4.84 -3.19 -4.00
C GLU A 8 -5.61 -4.51 -3.90
N PHE A 9 -5.81 -5.01 -2.68
CA PHE A 9 -6.61 -6.20 -2.41
C PHE A 9 -7.92 -5.79 -1.73
N GLU A 10 -9.03 -5.88 -2.45
CA GLU A 10 -10.37 -5.53 -1.96
C GLU A 10 -11.34 -6.69 -2.22
N GLN A 11 -12.00 -7.18 -1.17
CA GLN A 11 -13.07 -8.20 -1.26
C GLN A 11 -12.71 -9.45 -2.09
N GLY A 12 -11.44 -9.86 -2.07
CA GLY A 12 -10.95 -11.03 -2.82
C GLY A 12 -10.59 -10.76 -4.28
N ALA A 13 -10.66 -9.49 -4.72
CA ALA A 13 -10.18 -9.07 -6.03
C ALA A 13 -8.84 -8.33 -5.91
N GLU A 14 -7.94 -8.64 -6.84
CA GLU A 14 -6.69 -7.90 -7.04
C GLU A 14 -6.91 -6.78 -8.04
N LYS A 15 -6.52 -5.57 -7.66
CA LYS A 15 -6.56 -4.40 -8.52
C LYS A 15 -5.16 -3.80 -8.60
N PRO A 16 -4.48 -3.87 -9.76
CA PRO A 16 -3.17 -3.26 -9.90
C PRO A 16 -3.29 -1.75 -9.73
N LEU A 17 -2.45 -1.22 -8.87
CA LEU A 17 -2.13 0.20 -8.80
C LEU A 17 -0.91 0.46 -9.68
N TYR A 18 -0.63 1.74 -9.95
CA TYR A 18 0.57 2.12 -10.68
C TYR A 18 1.83 1.75 -9.91
N ALA A 19 2.91 1.45 -10.64
CA ALA A 19 4.24 1.29 -10.04
C ALA A 19 4.63 2.58 -9.30
N HIS A 20 5.21 2.43 -8.11
CA HIS A 20 5.62 3.56 -7.29
C HIS A 20 7.08 3.42 -6.87
N GLN A 21 7.79 4.55 -6.85
CA GLN A 21 9.17 4.60 -6.40
C GLN A 21 9.21 5.02 -4.94
N PHE A 22 9.77 4.17 -4.10
CA PHE A 22 10.02 4.47 -2.70
C PHE A 22 11.51 4.73 -2.46
N GLU A 23 11.84 5.59 -1.50
CA GLU A 23 13.23 5.78 -1.07
C GLU A 23 13.78 4.52 -0.40
N THR A 24 12.95 3.88 0.42
CA THR A 24 13.24 2.64 1.14
C THR A 24 12.16 1.60 0.90
N HIS A 25 12.47 0.33 1.15
CA HIS A 25 11.52 -0.74 0.94
C HIS A 25 10.34 -0.63 1.94
N PRO A 26 9.07 -0.64 1.48
CA PRO A 26 7.91 -0.67 2.35
C PRO A 26 7.95 -1.85 3.33
N ARG A 27 7.33 -1.72 4.50
CA ARG A 27 7.23 -2.78 5.51
C ARG A 27 5.79 -3.22 5.71
N ILE A 28 5.58 -4.50 6.05
CA ILE A 28 4.25 -5.00 6.39
C ILE A 28 3.69 -4.21 7.59
N GLY A 29 2.44 -3.77 7.47
CA GLY A 29 1.75 -2.91 8.45
C GLY A 29 1.99 -1.41 8.27
N GLU A 30 2.96 -1.00 7.44
CA GLU A 30 3.23 0.40 7.13
C GLU A 30 2.07 1.05 6.38
N TRP A 31 1.87 2.35 6.59
CA TRP A 31 0.89 3.16 5.87
C TRP A 31 1.57 3.89 4.71
N LEU A 32 1.08 3.65 3.51
CA LEU A 32 1.50 4.32 2.30
C LEU A 32 0.49 5.41 1.95
N VAL A 33 0.97 6.64 1.85
CA VAL A 33 0.19 7.77 1.34
C VAL A 33 0.65 8.02 -0.08
N LEU A 34 -0.22 7.74 -1.05
CA LEU A 34 0.10 7.97 -2.46
C LEU A 34 -0.34 9.38 -2.88
N ALA A 35 0.15 9.85 -4.03
CA ALA A 35 -0.12 11.19 -4.55
C ALA A 35 -1.61 11.49 -4.87
N ASN A 36 -2.49 10.49 -4.75
CA ASN A 36 -3.93 10.61 -4.92
C ASN A 36 -4.67 10.85 -3.59
N ASP A 37 -3.95 11.26 -2.53
CA ASP A 37 -4.44 11.50 -1.16
C ASP A 37 -5.06 10.28 -0.46
N ARG A 38 -4.89 9.08 -1.06
CA ARG A 38 -5.37 7.82 -0.49
C ARG A 38 -4.29 7.18 0.38
N ALA A 39 -4.74 6.72 1.54
CA ALA A 39 -3.93 5.96 2.47
C ALA A 39 -4.20 4.45 2.28
N TYR A 40 -3.11 3.69 2.30
CA TYR A 40 -3.12 2.25 2.16
C TYR A 40 -2.28 1.60 3.26
N GLN A 41 -2.66 0.42 3.73
CA GLN A 41 -1.83 -0.40 4.61
C GLN A 41 -1.15 -1.50 3.82
N VAL A 42 0.15 -1.69 4.01
CA VAL A 42 0.89 -2.82 3.43
C VAL A 42 0.46 -4.12 4.12
N LEU A 43 -0.06 -5.06 3.34
CA LEU A 43 -0.49 -6.38 3.81
C LEU A 43 0.59 -7.44 3.60
N MET A 44 1.23 -7.43 2.43
CA MET A 44 2.15 -8.48 2.00
C MET A 44 3.16 -7.91 1.01
N ILE A 45 4.36 -8.47 1.02
CA ILE A 45 5.45 -8.13 0.11
C ILE A 45 5.91 -9.43 -0.53
N VAL A 46 5.94 -9.45 -1.86
CA VAL A 46 6.38 -10.60 -2.65
C VAL A 46 7.57 -10.17 -3.49
N HIS A 47 8.66 -10.93 -3.35
CA HIS A 47 9.85 -10.78 -4.17
C HIS A 47 9.87 -11.91 -5.19
N TYR A 48 9.82 -11.55 -6.47
CA TYR A 48 9.97 -12.54 -7.53
C TYR A 48 11.45 -12.76 -7.84
N GLU A 49 11.84 -14.02 -8.07
CA GLU A 49 13.20 -14.38 -8.46
C GLU A 49 13.55 -13.90 -9.88
N SER A 50 12.54 -13.68 -10.71
CA SER A 50 12.71 -13.09 -12.04
C SER A 50 12.88 -11.56 -11.93
N PRO A 51 13.98 -10.99 -12.45
CA PRO A 51 14.24 -9.57 -12.36
C PRO A 51 13.18 -8.70 -13.04
N GLU A 52 12.43 -9.25 -14.00
CA GLU A 52 11.40 -8.53 -14.75
C GLU A 52 10.11 -8.30 -13.95
N ALA A 53 9.83 -9.13 -12.94
CA ALA A 53 8.62 -9.05 -12.13
C ALA A 53 8.80 -8.15 -10.89
N GLY A 54 10.05 -7.91 -10.48
CA GLY A 54 10.40 -6.98 -9.40
C GLY A 54 9.78 -7.34 -8.05
N THR A 55 9.55 -6.31 -7.23
CA THR A 55 8.86 -6.44 -5.94
C THR A 55 7.40 -6.04 -6.12
N VAL A 56 6.48 -6.91 -5.70
CA VAL A 56 5.05 -6.62 -5.64
C VAL A 56 4.63 -6.42 -4.19
N VAL A 57 3.93 -5.32 -3.93
CA VAL A 57 3.45 -4.93 -2.60
C VAL A 57 1.93 -4.93 -2.63
N TYR A 58 1.34 -5.85 -1.87
CA TYR A 58 -0.11 -5.92 -1.70
C TYR A 58 -0.56 -4.98 -0.60
N VAL A 59 -1.59 -4.20 -0.88
CA VAL A 59 -2.07 -3.14 0.00
C VAL A 59 -3.58 -3.19 0.20
N LYS A 60 -4.03 -2.71 1.36
CA LYS A 60 -5.44 -2.51 1.69
C LYS A 60 -5.75 -1.02 1.72
N TYR A 61 -6.77 -0.57 1.01
CA TYR A 61 -7.23 0.81 1.11
C TYR A 61 -7.83 1.11 2.49
N LEU A 62 -7.43 2.24 3.08
CA LEU A 62 -7.90 2.69 4.39
C LEU A 62 -8.90 3.84 4.30
N GLY A 63 -8.78 4.68 3.27
CA GLY A 63 -9.54 5.92 3.13
C GLY A 63 -8.68 7.07 2.60
N ASN A 64 -9.24 8.27 2.58
CA ASN A 64 -8.43 9.48 2.39
C ASN A 64 -7.58 9.72 3.64
N ILE A 65 -6.45 10.41 3.49
CA ILE A 65 -5.53 10.67 4.61
C ILE A 65 -6.21 11.39 5.78
N LEU A 66 -7.07 12.38 5.51
CA LEU A 66 -7.80 13.13 6.55
C LEU A 66 -8.76 12.23 7.33
N ASP A 67 -9.49 11.38 6.63
CA ASP A 67 -10.43 10.43 7.26
C ASP A 67 -9.67 9.43 8.14
N CYS A 68 -8.47 9.01 7.73
CA CYS A 68 -7.67 8.07 8.49
C CYS A 68 -7.08 8.71 9.76
N ILE A 69 -6.62 9.98 9.67
CA ILE A 69 -6.13 10.73 10.84
C ILE A 69 -7.26 10.96 11.84
N ASP A 70 -8.45 11.32 11.36
CA ASP A 70 -9.62 11.55 12.23
C ASP A 70 -10.01 10.27 13.00
N ARG A 71 -9.96 9.10 12.33
CA ARG A 71 -10.19 7.79 12.97
C ARG A 71 -9.14 7.44 14.03
N LEU A 72 -7.88 7.77 13.80
CA LEU A 72 -6.81 7.59 14.80
C LEU A 72 -7.04 8.48 16.03
N GLY A 73 -7.46 9.74 15.82
CA GLY A 73 -7.73 10.69 16.89
C GLY A 73 -8.98 10.37 17.71
N THR A 74 -9.98 9.74 17.09
CA THR A 74 -11.25 9.38 17.73
C THR A 74 -11.26 7.98 18.36
N GLY A 75 -10.20 7.19 18.16
CA GLY A 75 -10.05 5.86 18.75
C GLY A 75 -11.02 4.80 18.18
N SER A 76 -11.68 5.11 17.07
CA SER A 76 -12.62 4.19 16.41
C SER A 76 -11.84 3.29 15.46
N ALA A 77 -11.26 2.21 16.02
CA ALA A 77 -10.64 1.14 15.25
C ALA A 77 -11.71 0.12 14.84
N PHE A 78 -11.85 -0.12 13.53
CA PHE A 78 -12.55 -1.29 12.97
C PHE A 78 -11.52 -2.32 12.53
#